data_AF-A0A2R6DDB5-F1
#
_entry.id   AF-A0A2R6DDB5-F1
#
_cell.length_a   1.000
_cell.length_b   1.000
_cell.length_c   1.000
_cell.angle_alpha   90.00
_cell.angle_beta   90.00
_cell.angle_gamma   90.00
#
_symmetry.space_group_name_H-M   'P 1'
#
loop_
_entity.id
_entity.type
_entity.pdbx_description
1 polymer ?
#
loop_
_entity_poly.entity_id
_entity_poly.type
_entity_poly.pdbx_seq_one_letter_code
_entity_poly.pdbx_strand_id
1 'polypeptide(L)'
;METGGVDVVTRTRGQVIGIQVKRYSVDSLVTGPDIQQYAGVKSQHGFDQFIIVCSGGFTAPAIENAKSLNVDLVDIQGLYELSEGTSR
;
A
#
# COMPACT_ATOMS: atom_id res chain seq x y z
N MET A 1 3.66 -20.30 -1.25
CA MET A 1 2.73 -19.53 -0.38
C MET A 1 2.07 -18.49 -1.26
N GLU A 2 0.76 -18.59 -1.47
CA GLU A 2 0.00 -17.48 -2.05
C GLU A 2 -0.16 -16.41 -0.96
N THR A 3 0.36 -15.20 -1.19
CA THR A 3 0.37 -14.08 -0.24
C THR A 3 -0.91 -13.24 -0.29
N GLY A 4 -2.07 -13.87 -0.56
CA GLY A 4 -3.38 -13.25 -0.36
C GLY A 4 -3.61 -11.91 -1.08
N GLY A 5 -2.95 -11.68 -2.24
CA GLY A 5 -2.97 -10.38 -2.92
C GLY A 5 -1.89 -9.44 -2.42
N VAL A 6 -0.63 -9.89 -2.48
CA VAL A 6 0.59 -9.09 -2.35
C VAL A 6 1.41 -9.32 -3.61
N ASP A 7 1.72 -8.26 -4.35
CA ASP A 7 2.47 -8.36 -5.60
C ASP A 7 3.98 -8.48 -5.36
N VAL A 8 4.52 -7.80 -4.34
CA VAL A 8 5.95 -7.78 -4.03
C VAL A 8 6.18 -7.93 -2.53
N VAL A 9 7.16 -8.75 -2.15
CA VAL A 9 7.69 -8.82 -0.79
C VAL A 9 9.16 -8.43 -0.83
N THR A 10 9.56 -7.49 0.01
CA THR A 10 10.96 -7.07 0.13
C THR A 10 11.43 -7.07 1.58
N ARG A 11 12.75 -7.03 1.75
CA ARG A 11 13.40 -6.94 3.07
C ARG A 11 14.40 -5.80 3.05
N THR A 12 14.30 -4.90 4.01
CA THR A 12 15.25 -3.79 4.19
C THR A 12 15.50 -3.58 5.67
N ARG A 13 16.77 -3.41 6.06
CA ARG A 13 17.20 -3.17 7.46
C ARG A 13 16.55 -4.12 8.49
N GLY A 14 16.31 -5.38 8.08
CA GLY A 14 15.69 -6.41 8.93
C GLY A 14 14.16 -6.42 8.97
N GLN A 15 13.48 -5.45 8.35
CA GLN A 15 12.02 -5.40 8.24
C GLN A 15 11.52 -6.10 6.98
N VAL A 16 10.40 -6.80 7.09
CA VAL A 16 9.69 -7.42 5.97
C VAL A 16 8.55 -6.50 5.53
N ILE A 17 8.58 -6.11 4.26
CA ILE A 17 7.62 -5.18 3.67
C ILE A 17 6.80 -5.90 2.61
N GLY A 18 5.48 -5.86 2.76
CA GLY A 18 4.53 -6.26 1.71
C GLY A 18 4.15 -5.06 0.87
N ILE A 19 4.11 -5.21 -0.45
CA ILE A 19 3.68 -4.17 -1.37
C ILE A 19 2.59 -4.74 -2.27
N GLN A 20 1.45 -4.06 -2.31
CA GLN A 20 0.38 -4.34 -3.25
C GLN A 20 0.23 -3.18 -4.22
N VAL A 21 0.15 -3.51 -5.51
CA VAL A 21 -0.14 -2.56 -6.58
C VAL A 21 -1.57 -2.78 -7.05
N LYS A 22 -2.37 -1.72 -7.05
CA LYS A 22 -3.71 -1.71 -7.61
C LYS A 22 -3.72 -0.79 -8.82
N ARG A 23 -3.83 -1.42 -9.99
CA ARG A 23 -4.11 -0.69 -11.23
C ARG A 23 -5.62 -0.51 -11.35
N TYR A 24 -6.12 0.56 -10.73
CA TYR A 24 -7.46 1.06 -10.99
C TYR A 24 -7.44 2.06 -12.16
N SER A 25 -8.55 2.16 -12.91
CA SER A 25 -8.74 3.31 -13.80
C SER A 25 -8.67 4.59 -12.97
N VAL A 26 -8.33 5.72 -13.58
CA VAL A 26 -8.27 7.03 -12.89
C VAL A 26 -9.57 7.39 -12.14
N ASP A 27 -10.69 6.73 -12.49
CA ASP A 27 -12.01 6.93 -11.89
C ASP A 27 -12.33 5.99 -10.70
N SER A 28 -11.42 5.10 -10.31
CA SER A 28 -11.64 4.15 -9.21
C SER A 28 -10.63 4.37 -8.08
N LEU A 29 -11.17 4.70 -6.91
CA LEU A 29 -10.42 4.98 -5.69
C LEU A 29 -10.33 3.75 -4.80
N VAL A 30 -9.19 3.60 -4.12
CA VAL A 30 -9.05 2.64 -3.02
C VAL A 30 -9.89 3.07 -1.83
N THR A 31 -10.65 2.12 -1.27
CA THR A 31 -11.65 2.37 -0.24
C THR A 31 -11.19 1.92 1.14
N GLY A 32 -11.88 2.38 2.19
CA GLY A 32 -11.61 1.95 3.57
C GLY A 32 -11.60 0.42 3.77
N PRO A 33 -12.57 -0.34 3.21
CA PRO A 33 -12.56 -1.80 3.22
C PRO A 33 -11.31 -2.43 2.60
N ASP A 34 -10.80 -1.89 1.49
CA ASP A 34 -9.56 -2.39 0.87
C ASP A 34 -8.40 -2.29 1.87
N ILE A 35 -8.26 -1.15 2.55
CA ILE A 35 -7.20 -0.95 3.55
C ILE A 35 -7.32 -1.94 4.72
N GLN A 36 -8.53 -2.20 5.20
CA GLN A 36 -8.76 -3.17 6.28
C GLN A 36 -8.39 -4.59 5.87
N GLN A 37 -8.72 -4.98 4.63
CA GLN A 37 -8.32 -6.27 4.08
C GLN A 37 -6.78 -6.41 4.05
N TYR A 38 -6.07 -5.40 3.54
CA TYR A 38 -4.62 -5.42 3.47
C TYR A 38 -3.93 -5.37 4.83
N ALA A 39 -4.52 -4.67 5.81
CA ALA A 39 -4.05 -4.74 7.18
C ALA A 39 -4.18 -6.17 7.75
N GLY A 40 -5.25 -6.89 7.42
CA GLY A 40 -5.40 -8.31 7.76
C GLY A 40 -4.30 -9.18 7.15
N VAL A 41 -4.00 -8.98 5.86
CA VAL A 41 -2.90 -9.65 5.14
C VAL A 41 -1.55 -9.35 5.80
N LYS A 42 -1.29 -8.07 6.14
CA LYS A 42 -0.10 -7.64 6.89
C LYS A 42 0.09 -8.44 8.17
N SER A 43 -0.95 -8.51 9.01
CA SER A 43 -0.89 -9.25 10.27
C SER A 43 -0.74 -10.76 10.07
N GLN A 44 -1.45 -11.35 9.12
CA GLN A 44 -1.40 -12.79 8.87
C GLN A 44 -0.02 -13.27 8.39
N HIS A 45 0.65 -12.46 7.57
CA HIS A 45 1.96 -12.81 7.02
C HIS A 45 3.14 -12.24 7.82
N GLY A 46 2.88 -11.55 8.93
CA GLY A 46 3.91 -10.98 9.79
C GLY A 46 4.74 -9.90 9.10
N PHE A 47 4.13 -9.12 8.21
CA PHE A 47 4.80 -7.97 7.61
C PHE A 47 4.89 -6.83 8.64
N ASP A 48 6.08 -6.27 8.80
CA ASP A 48 6.31 -5.12 9.68
C ASP A 48 5.65 -3.85 9.11
N GLN A 49 5.66 -3.74 7.78
CA GLN A 49 5.12 -2.62 7.02
C GLN A 49 4.37 -3.13 5.78
N PHE A 50 3.35 -2.40 5.37
CA PHE A 50 2.59 -2.70 4.16
C PHE A 50 2.35 -1.44 3.36
N ILE A 51 2.61 -1.49 2.06
CA ILE A 51 2.51 -0.35 1.15
C ILE A 51 1.48 -0.69 0.08
N ILE A 52 0.54 0.22 -0.16
CA ILE A 52 -0.43 0.14 -1.25
C ILE A 52 -0.11 1.21 -2.28
N VAL A 53 0.13 0.79 -3.52
CA VAL A 53 0.39 1.66 -4.66
C VAL A 53 -0.84 1.70 -5.55
N CYS A 54 -1.36 2.90 -5.85
CA CYS A 54 -2.56 3.07 -6.68
C CYS A 54 -2.40 4.21 -7.70
N SER A 55 -2.84 4.01 -8.94
CA SER A 55 -2.85 5.05 -9.98
C SER A 55 -4.03 6.03 -9.91
N GLY A 56 -5.15 5.63 -9.30
CA GLY A 56 -6.38 6.44 -9.22
C GLY A 56 -6.51 7.29 -7.94
N GLY A 57 -5.84 6.90 -6.85
CA GLY A 57 -5.88 7.59 -5.55
C GLY A 57 -6.70 6.84 -4.48
N PHE A 58 -7.00 7.56 -3.38
CA PHE A 58 -7.57 7.01 -2.15
C PHE A 58 -8.76 7.84 -1.67
N THR A 59 -9.80 7.17 -1.18
CA THR A 59 -10.91 7.85 -0.50
C THR A 59 -10.49 8.39 0.87
N ALA A 60 -11.18 9.40 1.40
CA ALA A 60 -10.88 9.93 2.75
C ALA A 60 -10.90 8.84 3.85
N PRO A 61 -11.89 7.91 3.90
CA PRO A 61 -11.86 6.80 4.85
C PRO A 61 -10.68 5.85 4.67
N ALA A 62 -10.19 5.66 3.43
CA ALA A 62 -9.00 4.86 3.18
C ALA A 62 -7.76 5.51 3.81
N ILE A 63 -7.60 6.81 3.65
CA ILE A 63 -6.48 7.57 4.24
C ILE A 63 -6.53 7.52 5.78
N GLU A 64 -7.72 7.66 6.36
CA GLU A 64 -7.90 7.55 7.82
C GLU A 64 -7.55 6.15 8.33
N ASN A 65 -8.10 5.11 7.69
CA ASN A 65 -7.81 3.73 8.05
C ASN A 65 -6.32 3.40 7.92
N ALA A 66 -5.66 3.91 6.87
CA ALA A 66 -4.25 3.64 6.62
C ALA A 66 -3.35 4.18 7.73
N LYS A 67 -3.65 5.39 8.23
CA LYS A 67 -2.99 5.97 9.40
C LYS A 67 -3.18 5.11 10.65
N SER A 68 -4.41 4.66 10.91
CA SER A 68 -4.73 3.86 12.09
C SER A 68 -4.12 2.46 12.05
N LEU A 69 -3.95 1.88 10.86
CA LEU A 69 -3.50 0.49 10.67
C LEU A 69 -2.01 0.39 10.28
N ASN A 70 -1.30 1.52 10.23
CA ASN A 70 0.11 1.62 9.82
C ASN A 70 0.34 0.93 8.46
N VAL A 71 -0.42 1.42 7.47
CA VAL A 71 -0.32 1.08 6.05
C VAL A 71 0.06 2.35 5.30
N ASP A 72 1.09 2.29 4.46
CA ASP A 72 1.51 3.43 3.66
C ASP A 72 0.78 3.45 2.32
N LEU A 73 0.43 4.65 1.88
CA LEU A 73 -0.29 4.88 0.65
C LEU A 73 0.61 5.64 -0.33
N VAL A 74 0.75 5.10 -1.53
CA VAL A 74 1.48 5.75 -2.63
C VAL A 74 0.51 5.90 -3.79
N ASP A 75 0.13 7.12 -4.12
CA ASP A 75 -0.65 7.41 -5.32
C ASP A 75 0.27 7.65 -6.53
N ILE A 76 -0.32 8.00 -7.66
CA ILE A 76 0.43 8.28 -8.89
C ILE A 76 1.40 9.46 -8.72
N GLN A 77 1.05 10.48 -7.92
CA GLN A 77 1.94 11.61 -7.67
C GLN A 77 3.14 11.16 -6.84
N GLY A 78 2.91 10.42 -5.76
CA GLY A 78 3.99 9.83 -4.97
C GLY A 78 4.86 8.87 -5.79
N LEU A 79 4.28 8.14 -6.74
CA LEU A 79 5.03 7.28 -7.66
C LEU A 79 5.94 8.09 -8.59
N TYR A 80 5.44 9.21 -9.13
CA TYR A 80 6.26 10.13 -9.94
C TYR A 80 7.41 10.73 -9.13
N GLU A 81 7.16 11.15 -7.88
CA GLU A 81 8.20 11.69 -6.99
C GLU A 81 9.29 10.64 -6.69
N LEU A 82 8.90 9.38 -6.50
CA LEU A 82 9.84 8.27 -6.33
C LEU A 82 10.64 7.98 -7.61
N SER A 83 10.03 8.08 -8.79
CA SER A 83 10.73 7.85 -10.06
C SER A 83 11.72 8.95 -10.43
N GLU A 84 11.43 10.19 -10.04
CA GLU A 84 12.30 11.36 -10.27
C GLU A 84 13.44 11.45 -9.24
N GLY A 85 13.54 10.49 -8.30
CA GLY A 85 14.68 10.37 -7.39
C GLY A 85 14.83 11.53 -6.41
N THR A 86 13.75 12.23 -6.06
CA THR A 86 13.82 13.33 -5.10
C THR A 86 13.83 12.79 -3.67
N SER A 87 14.99 12.27 -3.26
CA SER A 87 15.33 12.14 -1.84
C SER A 87 15.34 13.54 -1.23
N ARG A 88 14.46 13.81 -0.27
CA ARG A 88 14.67 14.86 0.74
C ARG A 88 15.04 14.22 2.07
#